data_AF-A0A4Q6C2A5-F1
#
_entry.id   AF-A0A4Q6C2A5-F1
#
_cell.length_a   1.000
_cell.length_b   1.000
_cell.length_c   1.000
_cell.angle_alpha   90.00
_cell.angle_beta   90.00
_cell.angle_gamma   90.00
#
_symmetry.space_group_name_H-M   'P 1'
#
loop_
_entity.id
_entity.type
_entity.pdbx_description
1 polymer ?
#
loop_
_entity_poly.entity_id
_entity_poly.type
_entity_poly.pdbx_seq_one_letter_code
_entity_poly.pdbx_strand_id
1 'polypeptide(L)' 'SVRAVGSANGKNPISIIAPCHRVIGANGTLTGFAGGLPAEHHLLQLENRRAPF' A
#
# COMPACT_ATOMS: atom_id res chain seq x y z
N SER A 1 -15.97 2.18 8.64
CA SER A 1 -16.09 0.83 8.03
C SER A 1 -14.85 0.55 7.19
N VAL A 2 -14.51 -0.73 6.94
CA VAL A 2 -13.33 -1.13 6.13
C VAL A 2 -13.29 -0.44 4.76
N ARG A 3 -14.47 -0.29 4.13
CA ARG A 3 -14.62 0.38 2.83
C ARG A 3 -14.28 1.87 2.88
N ALA A 4 -14.65 2.57 3.95
CA ALA A 4 -14.33 3.99 4.13
C ALA A 4 -12.81 4.20 4.33
N VAL A 5 -12.17 3.30 5.08
CA VAL A 5 -10.71 3.33 5.29
C VAL A 5 -9.98 3.07 3.96
N GLY A 6 -10.41 2.08 3.19
CA GLY A 6 -9.84 1.82 1.85
C GLY A 6 -9.98 3.01 0.90
N SER A 7 -11.15 3.66 0.89
CA SER A 7 -11.36 4.86 0.07
C SER A 7 -10.49 6.05 0.52
N ALA A 8 -10.29 6.23 1.82
CA ALA A 8 -9.40 7.27 2.36
C ALA A 8 -7.93 7.00 1.97
N ASN A 9 -7.47 5.75 2.09
CA ASN A 9 -6.11 5.36 1.68
C ASN A 9 -5.85 5.56 0.18
N GLY A 10 -6.81 5.17 -0.67
CA GLY A 10 -6.70 5.37 -2.12
C GLY A 10 -6.74 6.85 -2.56
N LYS A 11 -7.15 7.76 -1.66
CA LYS A 11 -7.17 9.22 -1.90
C LYS A 11 -6.02 9.95 -1.19
N ASN A 12 -5.09 9.23 -0.57
CA ASN A 12 -3.98 9.84 0.15
C ASN A 12 -3.06 10.59 -0.85
N PRO A 13 -2.90 11.93 -0.74
CA PRO A 13 -2.05 12.70 -1.64
C PRO A 13 -0.56 12.59 -1.28
N ILE A 14 -0.22 11.99 -0.13
CA ILE A 14 1.14 11.87 0.41
C ILE A 14 1.50 10.40 0.68
N SER A 15 1.31 9.55 -0.33
CA SER A 15 1.35 8.08 -0.26
C SER A 15 2.65 7.42 0.21
N ILE A 16 3.74 8.18 0.32
CA ILE A 16 5.04 7.68 0.80
C ILE A 16 5.23 8.04 2.28
N ILE A 17 4.94 9.29 2.66
CA ILE A 17 5.13 9.79 4.03
C ILE A 17 4.10 9.18 4.98
N ALA A 18 2.84 9.16 4.56
CA ALA A 18 1.83 8.32 5.19
C ALA A 18 1.93 6.95 4.52
N PRO A 19 2.37 5.88 5.22
CA PRO A 19 2.79 4.61 4.63
C PRO A 19 1.60 3.74 4.20
N CYS A 20 0.74 4.28 3.34
CA CYS A 20 -0.48 3.60 2.91
C CYS A 20 -0.21 2.42 1.96
N HIS A 21 0.99 2.32 1.37
CA HIS A 21 1.48 1.14 0.64
C HIS A 21 1.68 -0.09 1.56
N ARG A 22 1.59 0.05 2.88
CA ARG A 22 1.62 -1.08 3.82
C ARG A 22 0.25 -1.72 4.06
N VAL A 23 -0.82 -1.19 3.46
CA VAL A 23 -2.17 -1.71 3.65
C VAL A 23 -2.45 -2.80 2.62
N ILE A 24 -2.44 -4.05 3.09
CA ILE A 24 -2.62 -5.25 2.27
C ILE A 24 -4.03 -5.82 2.50
N GLY A 25 -4.64 -6.35 1.44
CA GLY A 25 -5.91 -7.07 1.55
C GLY A 25 -5.82 -8.25 2.51
N ALA A 26 -6.93 -8.62 3.15
CA ALA A 26 -6.96 -9.72 4.14
C ALA A 26 -6.54 -11.09 3.55
N ASN A 27 -6.62 -11.24 2.23
CA ASN A 27 -6.16 -12.39 1.44
C ASN A 27 -4.70 -12.27 0.97
N GLY A 28 -3.97 -11.24 1.40
CA GLY A 28 -2.58 -10.99 1.01
C GLY A 28 -2.40 -10.26 -0.33
N THR A 29 -3.47 -9.83 -1.00
CA THR A 29 -3.35 -9.16 -2.30
C THR A 29 -3.13 -7.65 -2.15
N LEU A 30 -2.23 -7.10 -2.96
CA LEU A 30 -2.05 -5.66 -3.12
C LEU A 30 -3.23 -5.08 -3.90
N THR A 31 -3.94 -4.11 -3.33
CA THR A 31 -5.13 -3.51 -3.93
C THR A 31 -5.28 -2.05 -3.54
N GLY A 32 -5.77 -1.22 -4.46
CA GLY A 32 -6.28 0.12 -4.12
C GLY A 32 -5.22 1.17 -3.79
N PHE A 33 -3.94 0.92 -4.07
CA PHE A 33 -2.90 1.93 -3.89
C PHE A 33 -3.00 3.05 -4.92
N ALA A 34 -3.04 4.30 -4.43
CA ALA A 34 -3.22 5.50 -5.24
C ALA A 34 -2.14 5.68 -6.32
N GLY A 35 -0.90 5.29 -6.01
CA GLY A 35 0.24 5.34 -6.95
C GLY A 35 0.33 4.16 -7.92
N GLY A 36 -0.64 3.24 -7.90
CA GLY A 36 -0.65 2.02 -8.69
C GLY A 36 0.15 0.87 -8.08
N LEU A 37 -0.31 -0.37 -8.33
CA LEU A 37 0.29 -1.59 -7.75
C LEU A 37 1.80 -1.75 -8.02
N PRO A 38 2.37 -1.36 -9.19
CA PRO A 38 3.81 -1.44 -9.40
C PRO A 38 4.62 -0.58 -8.42
N ALA A 39 4.12 0.61 -8.09
CA ALA A 39 4.77 1.51 -7.13
C ALA A 39 4.63 0.97 -5.70
N GLU A 40 3.47 0.44 -5.33
CA GLU A 40 3.24 -0.24 -4.04
C GLU A 40 4.23 -1.40 -3.86
N HIS A 41 4.34 -2.27 -4.85
CA HIS A 41 5.26 -3.40 -4.83
C HIS A 41 6.73 -2.95 -4.72
N HIS A 42 7.12 -1.93 -5.47
CA HIS A 42 8.46 -1.37 -5.41
C HIS A 42 8.79 -0.78 -4.02
N LEU A 43 7.86 -0.02 -3.42
CA LEU A 43 8.02 0.54 -2.08
C LEU A 43 8.13 -0.56 -1.02
N LEU A 44 7.29 -1.58 -1.10
CA LEU A 44 7.38 -2.75 -0.22
C LEU A 44 8.74 -3.45 -0.37
N GLN A 45 9.23 -3.66 -1.59
CA GLN A 45 10.56 -4.24 -1.81
C GLN A 45 11.69 -3.38 -1.24
N LEU A 46 11.59 -2.04 -1.35
CA LEU A 46 12.58 -1.12 -0.78
C LEU A 46 12.60 -1.18 0.75
N GLU A 47 11.43 -1.20 1.39
CA GLU A 47 11.28 -1.39 2.84
C GLU A 47 11.79 -2.77 3.27
N ASN A 48 11.59 -3.76 2.40
CA ASN A 48 11.93 -5.14 2.66
C ASN A 48 13.35 -5.52 2.22
N ARG A 49 14.26 -4.57 2.04
CA ARG A 49 15.73 -4.80 1.90
C ARG A 49 16.39 -5.48 3.12
N ARG A 50 15.59 -6.10 4.00
CA ARG A 50 15.99 -6.97 5.12
C ARG A 50 15.21 -8.28 5.25
N ALA A 51 14.26 -8.63 4.38
CA ALA A 51 13.60 -9.93 4.45
C ALA A 51 13.29 -10.51 3.05
N PRO A 52 13.36 -11.84 2.87
CA PRO A 52 13.03 -12.48 1.62
C PRO A 52 11.51 -12.66 1.54
N PHE A 53 10.88 -12.05 0.55
CA PHE A 53 9.58 -12.50 0.03
C PHE A 53 9.80 -12.96 -1.40
#